data_AF-A0A6A5QIP4-F1
#
_entry.id   AF-A0A6A5QIP4-F1
#
_cell.length_a   1.000
_cell.length_b   1.000
_cell.length_c   1.000
_cell.angle_alpha   90.00
_cell.angle_beta   90.00
_cell.angle_gamma   90.00
#
_symmetry.space_group_name_H-M   'P 1'
#
loop_
_entity.id
_entity.type
_entity.pdbx_description
1 polymer ?
#
loop_
_entity_poly.entity_id
_entity_poly.type
_entity_poly.pdbx_seq_one_letter_code
_entity_poly.pdbx_strand_id
1 'polypeptide(L)'
;MRDSSCISLAVKCAMGRYRLIVGCDGAFSKTRTLLTSEQPLYSGIEGCTMQIPNAQVTESDKYNFVNRGSVLAYSNEKSISIQQLSSGDI
;
A
#
# COMPACT_ATOMS: atom_id res chain seq x y z
N MET A 1 7.64 -8.24 3.37
CA MET A 1 7.79 -7.17 2.36
C MET A 1 9.15 -6.50 2.56
N ARG A 2 10.20 -7.05 1.98
CA ARG A 2 11.58 -6.50 2.00
C ARG A 2 12.10 -6.53 0.57
N ASP A 3 11.48 -5.74 -0.30
CA ASP A 3 12.07 -5.45 -1.60
C ASP A 3 13.07 -4.30 -1.42
N SER A 4 14.27 -4.46 -1.98
CA SER A 4 15.48 -3.68 -1.65
C SER A 4 15.81 -2.59 -2.67
N SER A 5 14.85 -2.15 -3.48
CA SER A 5 15.05 -1.09 -4.47
C SER A 5 14.74 0.29 -3.87
N CYS A 6 15.79 1.03 -3.49
CA CYS A 6 15.66 2.45 -3.20
C CYS A 6 15.46 3.21 -4.52
N ILE A 7 14.25 3.65 -4.81
CA ILE A 7 13.95 4.48 -6.00
C ILE A 7 14.26 5.93 -5.64
N SER A 8 15.41 6.42 -6.10
CA SER A 8 15.72 7.85 -6.13
C SER A 8 15.36 8.40 -7.51
N LEU A 9 14.40 9.32 -7.59
CA LEU A 9 14.07 9.99 -8.85
C LEU A 9 15.00 11.19 -9.00
N ALA A 10 15.95 11.10 -9.93
CA ALA A 10 16.89 12.18 -10.22
C ALA A 10 16.46 12.94 -11.48
N VAL A 11 16.08 14.20 -11.33
CA VAL A 11 15.71 15.04 -12.48
C VAL A 11 16.99 15.51 -13.18
N LYS A 12 17.29 14.91 -14.34
CA LYS A 12 18.47 15.24 -15.15
C LYS A 12 18.20 16.51 -15.94
N CYS A 13 18.95 17.58 -15.67
CA CYS A 13 19.08 18.69 -16.61
C CYS A 13 20.11 18.28 -17.68
N ALA A 14 19.87 18.62 -18.95
CA ALA A 14 20.53 18.04 -20.14
C ALA A 14 22.08 18.07 -20.17
N MET A 15 22.74 18.74 -19.23
CA MET A 15 24.20 18.85 -19.11
C MET A 15 24.73 18.32 -17.75
N GLY A 16 24.51 17.04 -17.48
CA GLY A 16 25.42 16.20 -16.68
C GLY A 16 25.41 16.30 -15.15
N ARG A 17 24.72 17.26 -14.51
CA ARG A 17 24.62 17.33 -13.03
C ARG A 17 23.15 17.43 -12.57
N TYR A 18 22.78 16.58 -11.63
CA TYR A 18 21.51 16.68 -10.91
C TYR A 18 21.59 17.87 -9.95
N ARG A 19 20.64 18.80 -10.03
CA ARG A 19 20.52 19.95 -9.11
C ARG A 19 19.46 19.74 -8.03
N LEU A 20 18.74 18.63 -8.09
CA LEU A 20 17.69 18.26 -7.16
C LEU A 20 17.63 16.74 -7.06
N ILE A 21 17.54 16.25 -5.83
CA ILE A 21 17.29 14.85 -5.51
C ILE A 21 15.98 14.82 -4.73
N VAL A 22 15.03 13.98 -5.17
CA VAL A 22 13.76 13.74 -4.46
C VAL A 22 13.76 12.29 -3.98
N GLY A 23 13.73 12.10 -2.67
CA GLY A 23 13.62 10.77 -2.05
C GLY A 23 12.19 10.28 -2.10
N CYS A 24 11.95 9.14 -2.75
CA CYS A 24 10.63 8.51 -2.90
C CYS A 24 10.66 7.00 -2.60
N ASP A 25 11.54 6.56 -1.69
CA ASP A 25 11.76 5.13 -1.35
C ASP A 25 10.89 4.61 -0.18
N GLY A 26 9.81 5.32 0.14
CA GLY A 26 8.75 4.86 1.06
C GLY A 26 9.05 5.03 2.55
N ALA A 27 8.17 4.48 3.39
CA ALA A 27 8.21 4.69 4.86
C ALA A 27 9.49 4.17 5.53
N PHE A 28 10.03 3.05 5.02
CA PHE A 28 11.26 2.42 5.50
C PHE A 28 12.50 2.87 4.71
N SER A 29 12.51 4.14 4.29
CA SER A 29 13.58 4.75 3.51
C SER A 29 14.96 4.53 4.13
N LYS A 30 15.88 4.01 3.32
CA LYS A 30 17.31 3.92 3.71
C LYS A 30 17.98 5.27 3.49
N THR A 31 17.54 6.02 2.48
CA THR A 31 18.11 7.32 2.13
C THR A 31 17.80 8.39 3.18
N ARG A 32 16.70 8.26 3.94
CA ARG A 32 16.36 9.15 5.06
C ARG A 32 17.50 9.27 6.08
N THR A 33 18.31 8.23 6.25
CA THR A 33 19.46 8.22 7.17
C THR A 33 20.52 9.28 6.86
N LEU A 34 20.57 9.78 5.61
CA LEU A 34 21.46 10.88 5.22
C LEU A 34 21.00 12.25 5.76
N LEU A 35 19.72 12.37 6.15
CA LEU A 35 19.10 13.61 6.61
C LEU A 35 18.76 13.57 8.11
N THR A 36 18.41 12.41 8.64
CA THR A 36 18.00 12.25 10.04
C THR A 36 18.19 10.82 10.52
N SER A 37 18.44 10.65 11.82
CA SER A 37 18.45 9.35 12.50
C SER A 37 17.04 8.80 12.78
N GLU A 38 15.99 9.62 12.65
CA GLU A 38 14.61 9.24 12.95
C GLU A 38 14.12 8.03 12.14
N GLN A 39 13.42 7.13 12.83
CA GLN A 39 12.89 5.88 12.29
C GLN A 39 11.37 5.79 12.45
N PRO A 40 10.67 5.00 11.60
CA PRO A 40 9.23 4.84 11.72
C PRO A 40 8.95 4.07 13.01
N LEU A 41 8.01 4.57 13.80
CA LEU A 41 7.53 3.89 15.00
C LEU A 41 6.28 3.09 14.64
N TYR A 42 6.21 1.86 15.14
CA TYR A 42 4.99 1.06 15.02
C TYR A 42 3.86 1.73 15.79
N SER A 43 2.72 1.92 15.13
CA SER A 43 1.57 2.64 15.70
C SER A 43 0.76 1.82 16.71
N GLY A 44 1.09 0.53 16.89
CA GLY A 44 0.25 -0.40 17.65
C GLY A 44 -0.90 -0.99 16.83
N ILE A 45 -1.08 -0.55 15.58
CA ILE A 45 -2.15 -1.00 14.67
C ILE A 45 -1.55 -1.91 13.60
N GLU A 46 -2.07 -3.13 13.51
CA GLU A 46 -1.78 -4.06 12.43
C GLU A 46 -2.97 -4.20 11.49
N GLY A 47 -2.69 -4.55 10.25
CA GLY A 47 -3.70 -4.85 9.25
C GLY A 47 -3.26 -6.04 8.42
N CYS A 48 -4.23 -6.88 8.04
CA CYS A 48 -4.04 -7.91 7.03
C CYS A 48 -4.85 -7.55 5.79
N THR A 49 -4.31 -7.88 4.62
CA THR A 49 -5.00 -7.73 3.34
C THR A 49 -5.04 -9.08 2.67
N MET A 50 -6.20 -9.43 2.14
CA MET A 50 -6.45 -10.65 1.38
C MET A 50 -7.16 -10.26 0.09
N GLN A 51 -7.07 -11.12 -0.91
CA GLN A 51 -7.77 -10.95 -2.17
C GLN A 51 -8.36 -12.29 -2.60
N ILE A 52 -9.60 -12.26 -3.08
CA ILE A 52 -10.34 -13.37 -3.67
C ILE A 52 -10.41 -13.11 -5.17
N PRO A 53 -9.55 -13.78 -5.97
CA PRO A 53 -9.54 -13.60 -7.42
C PRO A 53 -10.80 -14.22 -8.04
N ASN A 54 -11.41 -13.56 -9.03
CA ASN A 54 -12.61 -14.04 -9.71
C ASN A 54 -13.75 -14.44 -8.74
N ALA A 55 -14.02 -13.59 -7.75
CA ALA A 55 -14.90 -13.92 -6.62
C ALA A 55 -16.30 -14.40 -7.03
N GLN A 56 -16.82 -13.96 -8.19
CA GLN A 56 -18.11 -14.44 -8.72
C GLN A 56 -18.15 -15.96 -8.92
N VAL A 57 -17.02 -16.56 -9.29
CA VAL A 57 -16.90 -18.01 -9.58
C VAL A 57 -16.35 -18.76 -8.38
N THR A 58 -15.34 -18.19 -7.71
CA THR A 58 -14.65 -18.89 -6.62
C THR A 58 -15.44 -18.89 -5.33
N GLU A 59 -16.19 -17.83 -5.04
CA GLU A 59 -16.88 -17.58 -3.77
C GLU A 59 -18.15 -16.74 -3.99
N SER A 60 -19.13 -17.31 -4.68
CA SER A 60 -20.36 -16.61 -5.09
C SER A 60 -21.10 -15.94 -3.94
N ASP A 61 -21.07 -16.52 -2.75
CA ASP A 61 -21.75 -15.98 -1.57
C ASP A 61 -21.09 -14.69 -1.09
N LYS A 62 -19.75 -14.66 -1.02
CA LYS A 62 -18.99 -13.45 -0.67
C LYS A 62 -19.14 -12.39 -1.75
N TYR A 63 -19.17 -12.81 -3.02
CA TYR A 63 -19.44 -11.91 -4.15
C TYR A 63 -20.79 -11.21 -4.01
N ASN A 64 -21.85 -11.98 -3.76
CA ASN A 64 -23.20 -11.45 -3.58
C ASN A 64 -23.35 -10.64 -2.28
N PHE A 65 -22.56 -10.94 -1.26
CA PHE A 65 -22.56 -10.16 -0.01
C PHE A 65 -22.01 -8.75 -0.20
N VAL A 66 -20.90 -8.60 -0.95
CA VAL A 66 -20.28 -7.28 -1.22
C VAL A 66 -20.99 -6.53 -2.34
N ASN A 67 -21.54 -7.26 -3.32
CA ASN A 67 -22.40 -6.81 -4.42
C ASN A 67 -21.97 -5.49 -5.09
N ARG A 68 -20.86 -5.52 -5.85
CA ARG A 68 -20.31 -4.39 -6.64
C ARG A 68 -20.00 -3.13 -5.81
N GLY A 69 -19.97 -3.25 -4.49
CA GLY A 69 -19.80 -2.14 -3.58
C GLY A 69 -18.70 -2.39 -2.57
N SER A 70 -18.95 -1.96 -1.34
CA SER A 70 -18.04 -2.13 -0.22
C SER A 70 -18.82 -2.42 1.06
N VAL A 71 -18.28 -3.31 1.89
CA VAL A 71 -18.77 -3.57 3.24
C VAL A 71 -17.74 -3.03 4.22
N LEU A 72 -18.18 -2.12 5.07
CA LEU A 72 -17.36 -1.54 6.14
C LEU A 72 -18.01 -1.90 7.48
N ALA A 73 -17.27 -2.58 8.34
CA ALA A 73 -17.72 -2.96 9.66
C ALA A 73 -16.71 -2.52 10.71
N TYR A 74 -17.21 -1.96 11.81
CA TYR A 74 -16.40 -1.42 12.90
C TYR A 74 -16.93 -1.95 14.23
N SER A 75 -16.05 -2.47 15.06
CA SER A 75 -16.37 -2.91 16.42
C SER A 75 -15.09 -3.14 17.21
N ASN A 76 -15.13 -2.93 18.53
CA ASN A 76 -14.03 -3.26 19.45
C ASN A 76 -12.65 -2.80 18.96
N GLU A 77 -12.58 -1.53 18.52
CA GLU A 77 -11.35 -0.89 18.01
C GLU A 77 -10.73 -1.60 16.80
N LYS A 78 -11.55 -2.35 16.05
CA LYS A 78 -11.16 -3.06 14.83
C LYS A 78 -12.08 -2.64 13.70
N SER A 79 -11.52 -2.67 12.50
CA SER A 79 -12.24 -2.41 11.26
C SER A 79 -12.00 -3.55 10.30
N ILE A 80 -13.07 -3.97 9.60
CA ILE A 80 -12.97 -4.82 8.41
C ILE A 80 -13.54 -4.03 7.25
N SER A 81 -12.78 -3.99 6.16
CA SER A 81 -13.19 -3.37 4.90
C SER A 81 -13.07 -4.40 3.80
N ILE A 82 -14.17 -4.61 3.06
CA ILE A 82 -14.24 -5.52 1.93
C ILE A 82 -14.74 -4.72 0.74
N GLN A 83 -14.07 -4.78 -0.41
CA GLN A 83 -14.43 -3.99 -1.58
C GLN A 83 -14.34 -4.84 -2.83
N GLN A 84 -15.33 -4.71 -3.72
CA GLN A 84 -15.19 -5.31 -5.04
C GLN A 84 -14.42 -4.35 -5.96
N LEU A 85 -13.34 -4.84 -6.54
CA LEU A 85 -12.55 -4.13 -7.54
C LEU A 85 -13.24 -4.15 -8.91
N SER A 86 -12.86 -3.23 -9.79
CA SER A 86 -13.39 -3.19 -11.17
C SER A 86 -13.07 -4.45 -11.98
N SER A 87 -12.04 -5.20 -11.59
CA SER A 87 -11.70 -6.51 -12.17
C SER A 87 -12.72 -7.60 -11.83
N GLY A 88 -13.56 -7.41 -10.81
CA GLY A 88 -14.44 -8.44 -10.26
C GLY A 88 -13.82 -9.23 -9.10
N ASP A 89 -12.59 -8.93 -8.73
CA ASP A 89 -11.96 -9.44 -7.51
C ASP A 89 -12.53 -8.75 -6.27
N ILE A 90 -12.40 -9.39 -5.12
CA ILE A 90 -12.79 -8.85 -3.81
C ILE A 90 -11.61 -8.88 -2.85
#